data_AF-W9X5C6-F1
#
_entry.id   AF-W9X5C6-F1
#
_cell.length_a   1.000
_cell.length_b   1.000
_cell.length_c   1.000
_cell.angle_alpha   90.00
_cell.angle_beta   90.00
_cell.angle_gamma   90.00
#
_symmetry.space_group_name_H-M   'P 1'
#
loop_
_entity.id
_entity.type
_entity.pdbx_description
1 polymer ?
#
loop_
_entity_poly.entity_id
_entity_poly.type
_entity_poly.pdbx_seq_one_letter_code
_entity_poly.pdbx_strand_id
1 'polypeptide(L)'
;MDPLSVTASIIAILDLTGTLMKYVNEVRHAPKQRAQLAREASNLYALLTTLRFRVEEAPTNDPWFNQIKLLVVENGALDQLRTILMRLVPRIDTSNKLKDLLWKFNKAEVEEALVKSDLSEMAQTMNPLCLESEREWPSKLSTWLDIPGPSSNYATSCKRRQQGTGSWLLQDNRFIAWMESPGSSLWLHGIPGCGKIVISATIIDRALDMAHPNVIYFDFDFNGDQKRKFNTALRSLIMQLAKQVPNGIQEVRNLHFECRDGQLQPQEVALLKMMDRLLG
;
A
#
# COMPACT_ATOMS: atom_id res chain seq x y z
N MET A 1 8.26 -2.68 -8.31
CA MET A 1 8.65 -1.89 -7.12
C MET A 1 7.49 -1.02 -6.70
N ASP A 2 7.29 -0.84 -5.39
CA ASP A 2 6.20 -0.05 -4.83
C ASP A 2 6.68 1.39 -4.45
N PRO A 3 5.97 2.43 -4.91
CA PRO A 3 6.17 3.83 -4.53
C PRO A 3 6.17 4.08 -3.02
N LEU A 4 5.41 3.32 -2.24
CA LEU A 4 5.34 3.44 -0.79
C LEU A 4 6.70 3.22 -0.11
N SER A 5 7.39 2.12 -0.45
CA SER A 5 8.70 1.79 0.11
C SER A 5 9.75 2.86 -0.17
N VAL A 6 9.65 3.51 -1.33
CA VAL A 6 10.54 4.60 -1.75
C VAL A 6 10.12 5.93 -1.08
N THR A 7 8.83 6.24 -0.98
CA THR A 7 8.31 7.40 -0.20
C THR A 7 8.70 7.29 1.28
N ALA A 8 8.55 6.11 1.89
CA ALA A 8 8.98 5.86 3.26
C ALA A 8 10.49 6.05 3.43
N SER A 9 11.30 5.67 2.43
CA SER A 9 12.74 5.92 2.43
C SER A 9 13.06 7.42 2.37
N ILE A 10 12.34 8.19 1.55
CA ILE A 10 12.49 9.65 1.44
C ILE A 10 12.09 10.35 2.76
N ILE A 11 10.97 9.96 3.37
CA ILE A 11 10.53 10.49 4.68
C ILE A 11 11.57 10.17 5.76
N ALA A 12 12.06 8.93 5.81
CA ALA A 12 13.10 8.54 6.76
C ALA A 12 14.41 9.33 6.57
N ILE A 13 14.79 9.61 5.31
CA ILE A 13 15.93 10.48 4.98
C ILE A 13 15.69 11.90 5.51
N LEU A 14 14.50 12.47 5.33
CA LEU A 14 14.17 13.81 5.82
C LEU A 14 14.19 13.90 7.35
N ASP A 15 13.59 12.94 8.04
CA ASP A 15 13.56 12.89 9.51
C ASP A 15 14.96 12.73 10.11
N LEU A 16 15.78 11.83 9.55
CA LEU A 16 17.16 11.62 9.98
C LEU A 16 18.03 12.85 9.70
N THR A 17 17.79 13.54 8.58
CA THR A 17 18.49 14.78 8.25
C THR A 17 18.11 15.90 9.22
N GLY A 18 16.83 16.04 9.58
CA GLY A 18 16.37 16.99 10.59
C GLY A 18 16.92 16.69 11.99
N THR A 19 17.02 15.41 12.34
CA THR A 19 17.65 14.95 13.58
C THR A 19 19.15 15.26 13.59
N LEU A 20 19.85 15.00 12.48
CA LEU A 20 21.26 15.32 12.31
C LEU A 20 21.52 16.82 12.42
N MET A 21 20.65 17.67 11.87
CA MET A 21 20.71 19.14 12.03
C MET A 21 20.57 19.59 13.48
N LYS A 22 19.60 19.03 14.22
CA LYS A 22 19.43 19.33 15.66
C LYS A 22 20.70 18.96 16.43
N TYR A 23 21.29 17.79 16.15
CA TYR A 23 22.55 17.39 16.78
C TYR A 23 23.71 18.30 16.39
N VAL A 24 23.86 18.67 15.13
CA VAL A 24 24.91 19.62 14.71
C VAL A 24 24.75 20.98 15.40
N ASN A 25 23.52 21.44 15.64
CA ASN A 25 23.23 22.70 16.33
C ASN A 25 23.43 22.64 17.87
N GLU A 26 23.16 21.50 18.50
CA GLU A 26 23.14 21.35 19.97
C GLU A 26 24.43 20.79 20.56
N VAL A 27 25.32 20.18 19.76
CA VAL A 27 26.50 19.48 20.29
C VAL A 27 27.60 20.44 20.71
N ARG A 28 27.53 20.84 21.99
CA ARG A 28 28.66 21.32 22.79
C ARG A 28 29.27 20.15 23.56
N HIS A 29 30.37 19.61 23.01
CA HIS A 29 31.48 18.93 23.73
C HIS A 29 31.35 17.49 24.28
N ALA A 30 30.24 16.74 24.16
CA ALA A 30 30.17 15.38 24.75
C ALA A 30 30.55 14.23 23.78
N PRO A 31 31.40 13.26 24.17
CA PRO A 31 31.80 12.12 23.33
C PRO A 31 30.65 11.16 22.98
N LYS A 32 29.64 11.01 23.86
CA LYS A 32 28.43 10.21 23.57
C LYS A 32 27.61 10.78 22.40
N GLN A 33 27.54 12.10 22.29
CA GLN A 33 26.81 12.77 21.21
C GLN A 33 27.53 12.61 19.85
N ARG A 34 28.86 12.47 19.85
CA ARG A 34 29.66 12.23 18.64
C ARG A 34 29.42 10.84 18.04
N ALA A 35 29.37 9.82 18.89
CA ALA A 35 29.05 8.46 18.46
C ALA A 35 27.62 8.35 17.90
N GLN A 36 26.68 9.07 18.50
CA GLN A 36 25.30 9.13 18.02
C GLN A 36 25.19 9.87 16.67
N LEU A 37 25.91 10.98 16.50
CA LEU A 37 26.00 11.69 15.21
C LEU A 37 26.58 10.81 14.10
N ALA A 38 27.65 10.06 14.37
CA ALA A 38 28.21 9.10 13.41
C ALA A 38 27.18 8.05 13.00
N ARG A 39 26.46 7.50 13.98
CA ARG A 39 25.43 6.48 13.74
C ARG A 39 24.31 7.01 12.84
N GLU A 40 23.78 8.19 13.12
CA GLU A 40 22.73 8.78 12.29
C GLU A 40 23.23 9.13 10.88
N ALA A 41 24.47 9.62 10.75
CA ALA A 41 25.08 9.89 9.45
C ALA A 41 25.25 8.60 8.61
N SER A 42 25.66 7.49 9.24
CA SER A 42 25.77 6.18 8.59
C SER A 42 24.40 5.61 8.21
N ASN A 43 23.37 5.75 9.06
CA ASN A 43 22.00 5.35 8.75
C ASN A 43 21.48 6.11 7.52
N LEU A 44 21.69 7.43 7.50
CA LEU A 44 21.27 8.30 6.39
C LEU A 44 21.97 7.92 5.08
N TYR A 45 23.27 7.61 5.13
CA TYR A 45 24.02 7.13 3.96
C TYR A 45 23.49 5.79 3.42
N ALA A 46 23.17 4.85 4.31
CA ALA A 46 22.62 3.55 3.93
C ALA A 46 21.25 3.69 3.25
N LEU A 47 20.38 4.56 3.79
CA LEU A 47 19.08 4.84 3.18
C LEU A 47 19.20 5.53 1.82
N LEU A 48 20.10 6.50 1.67
CA LEU A 48 20.37 7.15 0.38
C LEU A 48 20.88 6.16 -0.68
N THR A 49 21.76 5.25 -0.28
CA THR A 49 22.29 4.22 -1.18
C THR A 49 21.19 3.24 -1.60
N THR A 50 20.33 2.86 -0.64
CA THR A 50 19.17 1.98 -0.89
C THR A 50 18.16 2.66 -1.81
N LEU A 51 17.85 3.94 -1.57
CA LEU A 51 16.96 4.75 -2.39
C LEU A 51 17.48 4.84 -3.84
N ARG A 52 18.77 5.12 -4.04
CA ARG A 52 19.36 5.20 -5.38
C ARG A 52 19.19 3.91 -6.18
N PHE A 53 19.53 2.77 -5.58
CA PHE A 53 19.38 1.47 -6.23
C PHE A 53 17.92 1.19 -6.62
N ARG A 54 16.98 1.52 -5.73
CA ARG A 54 15.53 1.40 -5.97
C ARG A 54 14.98 2.37 -7.01
N VAL A 55 15.67 3.45 -7.33
CA VAL A 55 15.26 4.40 -8.37
C VAL A 55 15.83 3.98 -9.73
N GLU A 56 17.04 3.42 -9.74
CA GLU A 56 17.70 2.86 -10.93
C GLU A 56 16.96 1.62 -11.47
N GLU A 57 16.48 0.74 -10.60
CA GLU A 57 15.72 -0.47 -10.99
C GLU A 57 14.27 -0.19 -11.44
N ALA A 58 13.82 1.08 -11.40
CA ALA A 58 12.43 1.41 -11.62
C ALA A 58 12.04 1.59 -13.11
N PRO A 59 10.86 1.11 -13.53
CA PRO A 59 10.39 1.25 -14.91
C PRO A 59 10.27 2.72 -15.33
N THR A 60 10.78 3.04 -16.53
CA THR A 60 10.91 4.40 -17.10
C THR A 60 9.59 5.08 -17.47
N ASN A 61 8.48 4.33 -17.55
CA ASN A 61 7.20 4.86 -17.99
C ASN A 61 6.29 5.38 -16.87
N ASP A 62 6.71 5.29 -15.61
CA ASP A 62 5.93 5.81 -14.49
C ASP A 62 6.27 7.29 -14.24
N PRO A 63 5.30 8.21 -14.40
CA PRO A 63 5.49 9.63 -14.12
C PRO A 63 6.06 9.90 -12.73
N TRP A 64 5.70 9.07 -11.75
CA TRP A 64 6.17 9.17 -10.37
C TRP A 64 7.67 8.86 -10.23
N PHE A 65 8.14 7.78 -10.86
CA PHE A 65 9.57 7.43 -10.86
C PHE A 65 10.40 8.40 -11.69
N ASN A 66 9.83 9.02 -12.73
CA ASN A 66 10.52 10.04 -13.52
C ASN A 66 10.79 11.32 -12.70
N GLN A 67 9.87 11.70 -11.81
CA GLN A 67 10.12 12.81 -10.88
C GLN A 67 11.21 12.48 -9.85
N ILE A 68 11.25 11.23 -9.36
CA ILE A 68 12.31 10.83 -8.41
C ILE A 68 13.66 10.66 -9.10
N LYS A 69 13.71 10.24 -10.36
CA LYS A 69 14.95 10.21 -11.14
C LYS A 69 15.61 11.59 -11.22
N LEU A 70 14.85 12.68 -11.18
CA LEU A 70 15.39 14.05 -11.11
C LEU A 70 16.15 14.32 -9.80
N LEU A 71 15.79 13.67 -8.70
CA LEU A 71 16.46 13.81 -7.40
C LEU A 71 17.78 13.05 -7.32
N VAL A 72 17.93 12.00 -8.14
CA VAL A 72 19.04 11.04 -8.13
C VAL A 72 20.05 11.31 -9.26
N VAL A 73 19.82 12.34 -10.09
CA VAL A 73 20.78 12.77 -11.14
C VAL A 73 22.15 13.07 -10.52
N GLU A 74 23.22 12.79 -11.26
CA GLU A 74 24.59 13.15 -10.87
C GLU A 74 24.67 14.64 -10.52
N ASN A 75 25.24 14.96 -9.36
CA ASN A 75 25.24 16.31 -8.75
C ASN A 75 23.87 16.88 -8.32
N GLY A 76 22.81 16.07 -8.29
CA GLY A 76 21.51 16.43 -7.72
C GLY A 76 21.51 16.48 -6.19
N ALA A 77 20.39 16.89 -5.59
CA ALA A 77 20.28 17.13 -4.15
C ALA A 77 20.65 15.90 -3.29
N LEU A 78 20.23 14.69 -3.70
CA LEU A 78 20.53 13.46 -2.95
C LEU A 78 21.99 13.02 -3.11
N ASP A 79 22.61 13.29 -4.26
CA ASP A 79 24.01 12.95 -4.53
C ASP A 79 24.98 13.92 -3.81
N GLN A 80 24.59 15.19 -3.70
CA GLN A 80 25.28 16.18 -2.87
C GLN A 80 25.23 15.79 -1.38
N LEU A 81 24.05 15.44 -0.87
CA LEU A 81 23.87 14.98 0.51
C LEU A 81 24.70 13.72 0.80
N ARG A 82 24.67 12.75 -0.13
CA ARG A 82 25.50 11.54 -0.05
C ARG A 82 26.99 11.87 0.00
N THR A 83 27.46 12.77 -0.87
CA THR A 83 28.87 13.17 -0.95
C THR A 83 29.34 13.84 0.35
N ILE A 84 28.49 14.69 0.94
CA ILE A 84 28.74 15.31 2.23
C ILE A 84 28.86 14.24 3.33
N LEU A 85 27.94 13.28 3.39
CA LEU A 85 27.98 12.20 4.38
C LEU A 85 29.20 11.28 4.23
N MET A 86 29.59 10.93 3.00
CA MET A 86 30.81 10.14 2.76
C MET A 86 32.09 10.84 3.23
N ARG A 87 32.11 12.18 3.24
CA ARG A 87 33.24 12.96 3.76
C ARG A 87 33.20 13.08 5.29
N LEU A 88 32.01 13.06 5.89
CA LEU A 88 31.81 13.21 7.34
C LEU A 88 32.06 11.91 8.10
N VAL A 89 31.51 10.78 7.65
CA VAL A 89 31.55 9.49 8.37
C VAL A 89 32.98 9.05 8.75
N PRO A 90 33.98 9.04 7.84
CA PRO A 90 35.33 8.61 8.18
C PRO A 90 36.04 9.51 9.19
N ARG A 91 35.68 10.80 9.22
CA ARG A 91 36.33 11.82 10.05
C ARG A 91 35.82 11.83 11.48
N ILE A 92 34.65 11.27 11.75
CA ILE A 92 34.10 11.13 13.11
C ILE A 92 34.81 9.99 13.86
N ASP A 93 35.29 8.96 13.15
CA ASP A 93 35.89 7.77 13.75
C ASP A 93 37.39 7.92 14.09
N THR A 94 38.12 8.85 13.43
CA THR A 94 39.60 8.85 13.47
C THR A 94 40.31 9.95 14.25
N SER A 95 39.67 10.88 14.99
CA SER A 95 40.50 11.91 15.66
C SER A 95 39.98 12.60 16.92
N ASN A 96 40.80 12.54 17.98
CA ASN A 96 40.70 13.42 19.15
C ASN A 96 40.89 14.93 18.84
N LYS A 97 41.27 15.30 17.61
CA LYS A 97 41.35 16.69 17.12
C LYS A 97 40.06 17.23 16.47
N LEU A 98 38.94 16.50 16.58
CA LEU A 98 37.61 16.88 16.07
C LEU A 98 37.13 18.29 16.50
N LYS A 99 37.63 18.86 17.60
CA LYS A 99 37.23 20.20 18.08
C LYS A 99 37.57 21.32 17.10
N ASP A 100 38.67 21.19 16.35
CA ASP A 100 39.14 22.21 15.39
C ASP A 100 38.72 21.95 13.93
N LEU A 101 38.13 20.78 13.65
CA LEU A 101 37.74 20.38 12.30
C LEU A 101 36.22 20.41 12.10
N LEU A 102 35.44 20.19 13.17
CA LEU A 102 33.97 20.23 13.11
C LEU A 102 33.41 21.64 12.83
N TRP A 103 34.11 22.71 13.22
CA TRP A 103 33.67 24.09 12.93
C TRP A 103 34.00 24.55 11.50
N LYS A 104 34.90 23.86 10.79
CA LYS A 104 35.28 24.19 9.39
C LYS A 104 34.29 23.66 8.35
N PHE A 105 33.50 22.64 8.69
CA PHE A 105 32.26 22.36 7.97
C PHE A 105 31.24 23.35 8.49
N ASN A 106 31.31 24.55 7.91
CA ASN A 106 30.50 25.67 8.27
C ASN A 106 29.04 25.24 8.12
N LYS A 107 28.23 25.55 9.13
CA LYS A 107 26.76 25.49 9.11
C LYS A 107 26.16 25.80 7.72
N ALA A 108 26.78 26.72 6.99
CA ALA A 108 26.51 27.08 5.61
C ALA A 108 26.58 25.95 4.56
N GLU A 109 27.43 24.92 4.65
CA GLU A 109 27.50 23.85 3.63
C GLU A 109 26.38 22.81 3.81
N VAL A 110 26.05 22.49 5.06
CA VAL A 110 24.93 21.60 5.41
C VAL A 110 23.61 22.34 5.24
N GLU A 111 23.55 23.63 5.61
CA GLU A 111 22.43 24.49 5.26
C GLU A 111 22.32 24.70 3.75
N GLU A 112 23.39 24.94 2.98
CA GLU A 112 23.29 25.10 1.51
C GLU A 112 22.75 23.85 0.82
N ALA A 113 23.15 22.65 1.26
CA ALA A 113 22.64 21.39 0.73
C ALA A 113 21.17 21.10 1.12
N LEU A 114 20.64 21.76 2.15
CA LEU A 114 19.28 21.54 2.69
C LEU A 114 18.33 22.73 2.47
N VAL A 115 18.86 23.94 2.30
CA VAL A 115 18.18 25.23 2.10
C VAL A 115 17.98 25.52 0.61
N LYS A 116 18.69 24.84 -0.30
CA LYS A 116 18.24 24.67 -1.69
C LYS A 116 17.06 23.70 -1.72
N SER A 117 15.92 24.16 -1.19
CA SER A 117 14.50 23.94 -1.50
C SER A 117 13.96 22.57 -1.94
N ASP A 118 14.74 21.69 -2.56
CA ASP A 118 14.19 20.68 -3.47
C ASP A 118 13.77 19.38 -2.78
N LEU A 119 14.13 19.13 -1.51
CA LEU A 119 13.77 17.88 -0.83
C LEU A 119 12.52 18.01 0.05
N SER A 120 12.38 19.11 0.79
CA SER A 120 11.21 19.36 1.64
C SER A 120 9.98 19.76 0.83
N GLU A 121 10.15 20.68 -0.14
CA GLU A 121 9.05 21.15 -1.00
C GLU A 121 8.58 20.04 -1.94
N MET A 122 9.52 19.27 -2.49
CA MET A 122 9.21 18.10 -3.30
C MET A 122 8.58 16.99 -2.47
N ALA A 123 8.98 16.73 -1.22
CA ALA A 123 8.29 15.74 -0.38
C ALA A 123 6.84 16.14 -0.06
N GLN A 124 6.59 17.43 0.13
CA GLN A 124 5.22 17.96 0.26
C GLN A 124 4.42 17.85 -1.04
N THR A 125 5.07 17.94 -2.19
CA THR A 125 4.46 17.75 -3.52
C THR A 125 4.32 16.26 -3.90
N MET A 126 5.20 15.40 -3.40
CA MET A 126 5.25 13.96 -3.67
C MET A 126 4.24 13.17 -2.83
N ASN A 127 3.91 13.62 -1.62
CA ASN A 127 2.91 12.97 -0.78
C ASN A 127 1.53 12.88 -1.46
N PRO A 128 0.96 13.96 -2.04
CA PRO A 128 -0.30 13.87 -2.79
C PRO A 128 -0.17 13.07 -4.08
N LEU A 129 0.96 13.13 -4.80
CA LEU A 129 1.19 12.32 -6.02
C LEU A 129 1.30 10.82 -5.72
N CYS A 130 1.91 10.45 -4.59
CA CYS A 130 1.96 9.07 -4.12
C CYS A 130 0.55 8.58 -3.78
N LEU A 131 -0.22 9.37 -3.03
CA LEU A 131 -1.61 9.07 -2.67
C LEU A 131 -2.52 9.00 -3.91
N GLU A 132 -2.30 9.83 -4.92
CA GLU A 132 -3.02 9.76 -6.20
C GLU A 132 -2.66 8.49 -6.96
N SER A 133 -1.38 8.14 -7.06
CA SER A 133 -0.97 6.87 -7.66
C SER A 133 -1.59 5.67 -6.94
N GLU A 134 -1.72 5.72 -5.61
CA GLU A 134 -2.34 4.69 -4.77
C GLU A 134 -3.84 4.55 -4.99
N ARG A 135 -4.54 5.68 -5.17
CA ARG A 135 -5.99 5.68 -5.45
C ARG A 135 -6.34 5.00 -6.76
N GLU A 136 -5.42 4.95 -7.72
CA GLU A 136 -5.64 4.30 -9.00
C GLU A 136 -5.45 2.78 -8.96
N TRP A 137 -4.66 2.26 -8.02
CA TRP A 137 -4.34 0.83 -7.96
C TRP A 137 -5.56 -0.09 -7.81
N PRO A 138 -6.56 0.19 -6.96
CA PRO A 138 -7.75 -0.67 -6.88
C PRO A 138 -8.46 -0.84 -8.22
N SER A 139 -8.55 0.23 -9.02
CA SER A 139 -9.14 0.20 -10.36
C SER A 139 -8.24 -0.58 -11.34
N LYS A 140 -6.94 -0.28 -11.35
CA LYS A 140 -5.96 -0.96 -12.20
C LYS A 140 -5.92 -2.47 -11.95
N LEU A 141 -5.88 -2.88 -10.68
CA LEU A 141 -5.89 -4.28 -10.26
C LEU A 141 -7.22 -4.96 -10.58
N SER A 142 -8.34 -4.25 -10.48
CA SER A 142 -9.66 -4.81 -10.85
C SER A 142 -9.74 -5.08 -12.35
N THR A 143 -9.23 -4.17 -13.17
CA THR A 143 -9.11 -4.36 -14.63
C THR A 143 -8.14 -5.49 -14.96
N TRP A 144 -6.97 -5.53 -14.31
CA TRP A 144 -5.99 -6.60 -14.52
C TRP A 144 -6.55 -7.97 -14.15
N LEU A 145 -7.23 -8.12 -13.01
CA LEU A 145 -7.86 -9.39 -12.62
C LEU A 145 -9.06 -9.77 -13.51
N ASP A 146 -9.42 -8.95 -14.50
CA ASP A 146 -10.57 -9.16 -15.38
C ASP A 146 -11.84 -9.41 -14.54
N ILE A 147 -11.99 -8.63 -13.47
CA ILE A 147 -13.16 -8.74 -12.60
C ILE A 147 -14.33 -8.19 -13.41
N PRO A 148 -15.39 -8.98 -13.67
CA PRO A 148 -16.54 -8.48 -14.38
C PRO A 148 -17.03 -7.24 -13.63
N GLY A 149 -17.22 -6.15 -14.38
CA GLY A 149 -17.68 -4.89 -13.81
C GLY A 149 -18.93 -5.08 -12.97
N PRO A 150 -19.29 -4.13 -12.09
CA PRO A 150 -20.40 -4.22 -11.14
C PRO A 150 -21.76 -4.23 -11.86
N SER A 151 -22.02 -5.26 -12.65
CA SER A 151 -23.33 -5.77 -13.02
C SER A 151 -23.88 -6.46 -11.78
N SER A 152 -24.15 -5.61 -10.79
CA SER A 152 -24.51 -5.91 -9.43
C SER A 152 -25.88 -6.55 -9.44
N ASN A 153 -25.89 -7.88 -9.58
CA ASN A 153 -27.07 -8.70 -9.30
C ASN A 153 -27.60 -8.30 -7.91
N TYR A 154 -26.72 -8.01 -6.95
CA TYR A 154 -27.06 -7.29 -5.71
C TYR A 154 -27.86 -5.98 -5.90
N ALA A 155 -27.32 -4.93 -6.53
CA ALA A 155 -28.04 -3.65 -6.64
C ALA A 155 -29.33 -3.78 -7.47
N THR A 156 -29.35 -4.66 -8.45
CA THR A 156 -30.54 -5.01 -9.23
C THR A 156 -31.58 -5.68 -8.34
N SER A 157 -31.15 -6.56 -7.44
CA SER A 157 -32.00 -7.23 -6.45
C SER A 157 -32.51 -6.24 -5.41
N CYS A 158 -31.68 -5.32 -4.92
CA CYS A 158 -32.11 -4.23 -4.04
C CYS A 158 -33.18 -3.36 -4.71
N LYS A 159 -33.01 -2.99 -5.99
CA LYS A 159 -34.01 -2.23 -6.76
C LYS A 159 -35.33 -2.97 -6.95
N ARG A 160 -35.29 -4.30 -7.10
CA ARG A 160 -36.48 -5.14 -7.28
C ARG A 160 -37.15 -5.50 -5.95
N ARG A 161 -36.44 -5.37 -4.84
CA ARG A 161 -36.91 -5.77 -3.51
C ARG A 161 -38.02 -4.84 -3.04
N GLN A 162 -39.18 -5.42 -2.75
CA GLN A 162 -40.26 -4.73 -2.05
C GLN A 162 -39.98 -4.73 -0.55
N GLN A 163 -40.40 -3.67 0.15
CA GLN A 163 -40.22 -3.53 1.59
C GLN A 163 -40.76 -4.77 2.34
N GLY A 164 -40.00 -5.29 3.30
CA GLY A 164 -40.36 -6.48 4.08
C GLY A 164 -40.03 -7.82 3.40
N THR A 165 -39.58 -7.83 2.15
CA THR A 165 -39.21 -9.08 1.46
C THR A 165 -38.00 -9.74 2.13
N GLY A 166 -38.16 -11.00 2.55
CA GLY A 166 -37.11 -11.78 3.20
C GLY A 166 -36.98 -11.51 4.71
N SER A 167 -37.77 -10.61 5.30
CA SER A 167 -37.69 -10.31 6.74
C SER A 167 -38.02 -11.52 7.63
N TRP A 168 -38.87 -12.43 7.15
CA TRP A 168 -39.17 -13.69 7.82
C TRP A 168 -37.92 -14.55 8.05
N LEU A 169 -36.95 -14.50 7.13
CA LEU A 169 -35.71 -15.27 7.24
C LEU A 169 -34.83 -14.73 8.37
N LEU A 170 -34.84 -13.40 8.57
CA LEU A 170 -34.02 -12.74 9.60
C LEU A 170 -34.46 -13.10 11.02
N GLN A 171 -35.69 -13.59 11.18
CA GLN A 171 -36.26 -14.05 12.46
C GLN A 171 -36.14 -15.57 12.64
N ASP A 172 -35.67 -16.30 11.63
CA ASP A 172 -35.54 -17.74 11.69
C ASP A 172 -34.31 -18.14 12.52
N ASN A 173 -34.51 -19.00 13.52
CA ASN A 173 -33.43 -19.47 14.40
C ASN A 173 -32.28 -20.13 13.63
N ARG A 174 -32.55 -20.75 12.47
CA ARG A 174 -31.50 -21.35 11.62
C ARG A 174 -30.61 -20.30 10.97
N PHE A 175 -31.21 -19.16 10.57
CA PHE A 175 -30.46 -18.04 10.01
C PHE A 175 -29.61 -17.36 11.08
N ILE A 176 -30.20 -17.12 12.26
CA ILE A 176 -29.49 -16.52 13.40
C ILE A 176 -28.31 -17.41 13.81
N ALA A 177 -28.55 -18.71 14.00
CA ALA A 177 -27.49 -19.66 14.34
C ALA A 177 -26.37 -19.71 13.29
N TRP A 178 -26.72 -19.63 12.00
CA TRP A 178 -25.73 -19.57 10.93
C TRP A 178 -24.87 -18.29 10.98
N MET A 179 -25.48 -17.12 11.18
CA MET A 179 -24.76 -15.85 11.29
C MET A 179 -23.81 -15.80 12.49
N GLU A 180 -24.17 -16.46 13.59
CA GLU A 180 -23.39 -16.47 14.84
C GLU A 180 -22.32 -17.57 14.90
N SER A 181 -22.39 -18.59 14.02
CA SER A 181 -21.50 -19.75 14.06
C SER A 181 -20.40 -19.67 12.97
N PRO A 182 -19.14 -19.40 13.34
CA PRO A 182 -18.03 -19.38 12.38
C PRO A 182 -17.89 -20.71 11.63
N GLY A 183 -17.63 -20.64 10.32
CA GLY A 183 -17.45 -21.83 9.47
C GLY A 183 -18.73 -22.61 9.16
N SER A 184 -19.90 -22.11 9.56
CA SER A 184 -21.18 -22.75 9.25
C SER A 184 -21.72 -22.36 7.86
N SER A 185 -22.66 -23.14 7.34
CA SER A 185 -23.26 -22.94 6.01
C SER A 185 -24.79 -23.00 6.09
N LEU A 186 -25.46 -22.10 5.37
CA LEU A 186 -26.92 -22.08 5.23
C LEU A 186 -27.33 -22.30 3.78
N TRP A 187 -28.19 -23.29 3.55
CA TRP A 187 -28.75 -23.58 2.25
C TRP A 187 -30.20 -23.13 2.16
N LEU A 188 -30.47 -22.09 1.36
CA LEU A 188 -31.83 -21.60 1.09
C LEU A 188 -32.33 -22.13 -0.27
N HIS A 189 -33.34 -23.00 -0.26
CA HIS A 189 -33.94 -23.57 -1.48
C HIS A 189 -35.43 -23.23 -1.61
N GLY A 190 -35.96 -23.41 -2.82
CA GLY A 190 -37.38 -23.22 -3.10
C GLY A 190 -37.68 -23.40 -4.59
N ILE A 191 -38.94 -23.24 -4.99
CA ILE A 191 -39.36 -23.31 -6.39
C ILE A 191 -38.77 -22.17 -7.25
N PRO A 192 -38.62 -22.34 -8.57
CA PRO A 192 -38.27 -21.25 -9.47
C PRO A 192 -39.23 -20.06 -9.31
N GLY A 193 -38.71 -18.83 -9.40
CA GLY A 193 -39.53 -17.61 -9.28
C GLY A 193 -39.89 -17.20 -7.85
N CYS A 194 -39.58 -17.97 -6.80
CA CYS A 194 -39.94 -17.62 -5.41
C CYS A 194 -39.10 -16.49 -4.77
N GLY A 195 -38.34 -15.73 -5.57
CA GLY A 195 -37.60 -14.55 -5.08
C GLY A 195 -36.28 -14.83 -4.37
N LYS A 196 -35.66 -16.02 -4.49
CA LYS A 196 -34.35 -16.35 -3.85
C LYS A 196 -33.27 -15.28 -4.05
N ILE A 197 -33.12 -14.78 -5.28
CA ILE A 197 -32.15 -13.73 -5.64
C ILE A 197 -32.47 -12.40 -4.93
N VAL A 198 -33.75 -12.08 -4.73
CA VAL A 198 -34.16 -10.89 -3.97
C VAL A 198 -33.89 -11.08 -2.46
N ILE A 199 -34.08 -12.30 -1.95
CA ILE A 199 -33.80 -12.65 -0.55
C ILE A 199 -32.30 -12.57 -0.25
N SER A 200 -31.41 -12.95 -1.18
CA SER A 200 -29.96 -12.85 -0.95
C SER A 200 -29.51 -11.41 -0.70
N ALA A 201 -30.15 -10.42 -1.33
CA ALA A 201 -29.89 -9.01 -1.02
C ALA A 201 -30.24 -8.66 0.43
N THR A 202 -31.34 -9.20 0.97
CA THR A 202 -31.72 -9.00 2.39
C THR A 202 -30.71 -9.64 3.35
N ILE A 203 -30.14 -10.78 2.97
CA ILE A 203 -29.07 -11.43 3.75
C ILE A 203 -27.80 -10.57 3.76
N ILE A 204 -27.38 -10.07 2.60
CA ILE A 204 -26.18 -9.23 2.46
C ILE A 204 -26.35 -7.92 3.25
N ASP A 205 -27.48 -7.22 3.13
CA ASP A 205 -27.75 -6.01 3.92
C ASP A 205 -27.65 -6.28 5.42
N ARG A 206 -28.28 -7.37 5.89
CA ARG A 206 -28.21 -7.74 7.31
C ARG A 206 -26.77 -8.00 7.76
N ALA A 207 -25.96 -8.69 6.94
CA ALA A 207 -24.57 -8.96 7.26
C ALA A 207 -23.72 -7.68 7.33
N LEU A 208 -23.95 -6.74 6.42
CA LEU A 208 -23.30 -5.42 6.41
C LEU A 208 -23.71 -4.58 7.63
N ASP A 209 -25.00 -4.59 8.01
CA ASP A 209 -25.53 -3.84 9.17
C ASP A 209 -24.98 -4.33 10.52
N MET A 210 -24.63 -5.61 10.63
CA MET A 210 -24.11 -6.20 11.88
C MET A 210 -22.65 -5.81 12.17
N ALA A 211 -22.03 -4.95 11.34
CA ALA A 211 -20.62 -4.58 11.43
C ALA A 211 -19.68 -5.80 11.48
N HIS A 212 -20.07 -6.91 10.83
CA HIS A 212 -19.18 -8.05 10.68
C HIS A 212 -17.97 -7.63 9.84
N PRO A 213 -16.74 -7.94 10.29
CA PRO A 213 -15.56 -7.22 9.80
C PRO A 213 -15.19 -7.49 8.35
N ASN A 214 -15.73 -8.50 7.65
CA ASN A 214 -15.37 -8.78 6.27
C ASN A 214 -16.52 -9.48 5.50
N VAL A 215 -17.45 -8.72 4.93
CA VAL A 215 -18.53 -9.30 4.10
C VAL A 215 -18.11 -9.30 2.64
N ILE A 216 -18.08 -10.48 2.03
CA ILE A 216 -17.78 -10.68 0.61
C ILE A 216 -18.84 -11.58 -0.02
N TYR A 217 -19.18 -11.34 -1.29
CA TYR A 217 -20.24 -12.10 -1.96
C TYR A 217 -20.00 -12.20 -3.47
N PHE A 218 -20.54 -13.26 -4.07
CA PHE A 218 -20.51 -13.47 -5.52
C PHE A 218 -21.78 -14.17 -6.00
N ASP A 219 -22.40 -13.62 -7.04
CA ASP A 219 -23.59 -14.18 -7.66
C ASP A 219 -23.20 -15.00 -8.89
N PHE A 220 -23.35 -16.32 -8.81
CA PHE A 220 -23.26 -17.19 -9.98
C PHE A 220 -24.52 -17.02 -10.84
N ASP A 221 -24.35 -16.49 -12.05
CA ASP A 221 -25.43 -16.20 -12.98
C ASP A 221 -25.29 -17.02 -14.26
N PHE A 222 -26.38 -17.64 -14.69
CA PHE A 222 -26.44 -18.41 -15.91
C PHE A 222 -26.52 -17.53 -17.16
N ASN A 223 -26.83 -16.23 -17.06
CA ASN A 223 -27.00 -15.37 -18.23
C ASN A 223 -25.68 -14.81 -18.81
N GLY A 224 -24.53 -15.02 -18.16
CA GLY A 224 -23.23 -14.54 -18.65
C GLY A 224 -22.10 -15.55 -18.48
N ASP A 225 -21.34 -15.81 -19.54
CA ASP A 225 -20.29 -16.85 -19.59
C ASP A 225 -19.17 -16.66 -18.54
N GLN A 226 -18.88 -15.43 -18.13
CA GLN A 226 -17.85 -15.16 -17.12
C GLN A 226 -18.32 -15.39 -15.68
N LYS A 227 -19.62 -15.22 -15.37
CA LYS A 227 -20.19 -15.41 -14.03
C LYS A 227 -20.40 -16.88 -13.65
N ARG A 228 -20.06 -17.81 -14.55
CA ARG A 228 -20.11 -19.26 -14.33
C ARG A 228 -18.78 -19.86 -13.86
N LYS A 229 -17.67 -19.13 -13.99
CA LYS A 229 -16.33 -19.67 -13.73
C LYS A 229 -15.91 -19.44 -12.29
N PHE A 230 -15.41 -20.50 -11.67
CA PHE A 230 -14.83 -20.46 -10.32
C PHE A 230 -13.72 -19.40 -10.18
N ASN A 231 -12.82 -19.32 -11.16
CA ASN A 231 -11.74 -18.34 -11.17
C ASN A 231 -12.26 -16.89 -11.17
N THR A 232 -13.38 -16.61 -11.84
CA THR A 232 -14.01 -15.27 -11.80
C THR A 232 -14.50 -14.94 -10.39
N ALA A 233 -15.12 -15.91 -9.72
CA ALA A 233 -15.57 -15.75 -8.33
C ALA A 233 -14.38 -15.48 -7.41
N LEU A 234 -13.33 -16.29 -7.49
CA LEU A 234 -12.10 -16.11 -6.69
C LEU A 234 -11.52 -14.71 -6.86
N ARG A 235 -11.34 -14.24 -8.10
CA ARG A 235 -10.76 -12.90 -8.37
C ARG A 235 -11.61 -11.77 -7.80
N SER A 236 -12.94 -11.88 -7.93
CA SER A 236 -13.87 -10.92 -7.34
C SER A 236 -13.80 -10.91 -5.81
N LEU A 237 -13.82 -12.08 -5.19
CA LEU A 237 -13.77 -12.23 -3.74
C LEU A 237 -12.44 -11.75 -3.15
N ILE A 238 -11.30 -12.07 -3.79
CA ILE A 238 -9.97 -11.57 -3.42
C ILE A 238 -9.96 -10.04 -3.42
N MET A 239 -10.48 -9.40 -4.46
CA MET A 239 -10.51 -7.93 -4.53
C MET A 239 -11.45 -7.31 -3.49
N GLN A 240 -12.61 -7.93 -3.21
CA GLN A 240 -13.51 -7.47 -2.16
C GLN A 240 -12.86 -7.57 -0.77
N LEU A 241 -12.17 -8.67 -0.50
CA LEU A 241 -11.48 -8.89 0.77
C LEU A 241 -10.26 -7.98 0.92
N ALA A 242 -9.46 -7.82 -0.14
CA ALA A 242 -8.28 -6.96 -0.17
C ALA A 242 -8.59 -5.49 0.14
N LYS A 243 -9.81 -5.02 -0.16
CA LYS A 243 -10.29 -3.67 0.17
C LYS A 243 -10.68 -3.51 1.64
N GLN A 244 -10.96 -4.61 2.34
CA GLN A 244 -11.46 -4.62 3.71
C GLN A 244 -10.34 -4.89 4.73
N VAL A 245 -9.30 -5.64 4.32
CA VAL A 245 -8.17 -5.97 5.21
C VAL A 245 -7.00 -4.98 5.10
N PRO A 246 -6.30 -4.67 6.21
CA PRO A 246 -5.08 -3.86 6.17
C PRO A 246 -4.05 -4.45 5.21
N ASN A 247 -3.42 -3.61 4.40
CA ASN A 247 -2.43 -3.99 3.38
C ASN A 247 -2.94 -4.96 2.29
N GLY A 248 -4.24 -5.28 2.22
CA GLY A 248 -4.76 -6.26 1.26
C GLY A 248 -4.53 -5.85 -0.20
N ILE A 249 -4.73 -4.58 -0.54
CA ILE A 249 -4.43 -4.04 -1.89
C ILE A 249 -2.94 -4.19 -2.23
N GLN A 250 -2.05 -4.03 -1.24
CA GLN A 250 -0.61 -4.17 -1.45
C GLN A 250 -0.23 -5.63 -1.72
N GLU A 251 -0.85 -6.60 -1.06
CA GLU A 251 -0.65 -8.03 -1.36
C GLU A 251 -1.08 -8.38 -2.78
N VAL A 252 -2.25 -7.91 -3.22
CA VAL A 252 -2.72 -8.12 -4.60
C VAL A 252 -1.78 -7.45 -5.61
N ARG A 253 -1.22 -6.28 -5.25
CA ARG A 253 -0.21 -5.59 -6.06
C ARG A 253 1.10 -6.37 -6.15
N ASN A 254 1.55 -7.01 -5.07
CA ASN A 254 2.72 -7.89 -5.10
C ASN A 254 2.49 -9.04 -6.10
N LEU A 255 1.31 -9.65 -6.08
CA LEU A 255 0.93 -10.68 -7.06
C LEU A 255 0.91 -10.15 -8.49
N HIS A 256 0.44 -8.91 -8.71
CA HIS A 256 0.52 -8.25 -10.02
C HIS A 256 1.96 -8.17 -10.52
N PHE A 257 2.91 -7.78 -9.65
CA PHE A 257 4.33 -7.75 -10.00
C PHE A 257 4.91 -9.14 -10.29
N GLU A 258 4.57 -10.15 -9.46
CA GLU A 258 4.95 -11.55 -9.70
C GLU A 258 4.44 -12.06 -11.07
N CYS A 259 3.28 -11.56 -11.52
CA CYS A 259 2.67 -11.88 -12.81
C CYS A 259 3.23 -11.03 -13.97
N ARG A 260 4.54 -10.76 -13.98
CA ARG A 260 5.25 -9.93 -14.96
C ARG A 260 4.62 -8.54 -15.10
N ASP A 261 4.44 -7.88 -13.96
CA ASP A 261 3.83 -6.55 -13.89
C ASP A 261 2.47 -6.47 -14.61
N GLY A 262 1.61 -7.47 -14.36
CA GLY A 262 0.25 -7.52 -14.87
C GLY A 262 0.10 -8.01 -16.31
N GLN A 263 1.19 -8.39 -16.99
CA GLN A 263 1.11 -8.94 -18.35
C GLN A 263 0.46 -10.33 -18.39
N LEU A 264 0.56 -11.10 -17.30
CA LEU A 264 -0.03 -12.41 -17.18
C LEU A 264 -1.19 -12.41 -16.18
N GLN A 265 -2.17 -13.26 -16.43
CA GLN A 265 -3.24 -13.55 -15.49
C GLN A 265 -2.74 -14.54 -14.42
N PRO A 266 -3.12 -14.35 -13.14
CA PRO A 266 -2.78 -15.30 -12.10
C PRO A 266 -3.51 -16.62 -12.36
N GLN A 267 -2.78 -17.72 -12.18
CA GLN A 267 -3.31 -19.07 -12.22
C GLN A 267 -4.13 -19.36 -10.96
N GLU A 268 -5.00 -20.36 -11.02
CA GLU A 268 -5.88 -20.75 -9.90
C GLU A 268 -5.11 -21.01 -8.60
N VAL A 269 -3.97 -21.71 -8.67
CA VAL A 269 -3.11 -21.98 -7.50
C VAL A 269 -2.61 -20.69 -6.85
N ALA A 270 -2.30 -19.66 -7.64
CA ALA A 270 -1.86 -18.37 -7.12
C ALA A 270 -3.01 -17.59 -6.49
N LEU A 271 -4.22 -17.68 -7.05
CA LEU A 271 -5.43 -17.08 -6.50
C LEU A 271 -5.82 -17.71 -5.17
N LEU A 272 -5.77 -19.04 -5.05
CA LEU A 272 -6.04 -19.73 -3.79
C LEU A 272 -5.05 -19.33 -2.70
N LYS A 273 -3.75 -19.33 -3.02
CA LYS A 273 -2.71 -18.84 -2.09
C LYS A 273 -2.92 -17.38 -1.68
N MET A 274 -3.41 -16.53 -2.58
CA MET A 274 -3.71 -15.14 -2.27
C MET A 274 -4.92 -15.05 -1.34
N MET A 275 -5.98 -15.84 -1.58
CA MET A 275 -7.13 -15.89 -0.68
C MET A 275 -6.71 -16.31 0.73
N ASP A 276 -5.90 -17.37 0.86
CA ASP A 276 -5.39 -17.82 2.16
C ASP A 276 -4.61 -16.73 2.88
N ARG A 277 -3.71 -16.02 2.16
CA ARG A 277 -2.95 -14.90 2.73
C ARG A 277 -3.83 -13.76 3.26
N LEU A 278 -4.93 -13.46 2.58
CA LEU A 278 -5.84 -12.38 2.98
C LEU A 278 -6.75 -12.77 4.16
N LEU A 279 -7.01 -14.07 4.34
CA LEU A 279 -7.84 -14.58 5.43
C LEU A 279 -7.08 -14.71 6.77
N GLY A 280 -5.75 -14.80 6.73
CA GLY A 280 -4.88 -14.88 7.92
C GLY A 280 -4.53 -16.31 8.29
#